data_AF-A0A1G0S0D3-F1
#
_entry.id   AF-A0A1G0S0D3-F1
#
_cell.length_a   1.000
_cell.length_b   1.000
_cell.length_c   1.000
_cell.angle_alpha   90.00
_cell.angle_beta   90.00
_cell.angle_gamma   90.00
#
_symmetry.space_group_name_H-M   'P 1'
#
loop_
_entity.id
_entity.type
_entity.pdbx_description
1 polymer ?
#
loop_
_entity_poly.entity_id
_entity_poly.type
_entity_poly.pdbx_seq_one_letter_code
_entity_poly.pdbx_strand_id
1 'polypeptide(L)'
;MMPSFKFRKNLLLTLIASAVILIAVNIFFDSDLLINNSDVDTIDEEEISQKFLNILAEFDIENKFIKENKLKDKHSNQEFSNFKVQVPKDLPIPEILQDVFQSFRKDSLIIQSFEKVKGSKTTLALKMGSSTLLQAEFDYAKSYSRNKGYLAFILNDVDPTNASTTALIESPAKLNLLIRPETKYLQQLEFIRNNGQQFSVLIDDNISEQKYKLGADYSERRIVTVIKTLVADFQEAVCFIIDENSNFYNSPNYEILNRELSKRKIKLFRTSDFVKLGYDETILSSFDDQMESLVSGGSIIFLVSEDAYMALNTEINKYKKKGYRIIGSSLTF
;
A
#
# COMPACT_ATOMS: atom_id res chain seq x y z
N MET A 1 67.25 3.32 16.53
CA MET A 1 67.53 4.74 16.87
C MET A 1 66.23 5.39 17.33
N MET A 2 66.13 5.77 18.61
CA MET A 2 64.96 6.49 19.12
C MET A 2 65.02 7.97 18.66
N PRO A 3 63.95 8.53 18.08
CA PRO A 3 63.94 9.94 17.71
C PRO A 3 64.08 10.81 18.97
N SER A 4 64.93 11.83 18.89
CA SER A 4 65.28 12.70 20.02
C SER A 4 64.04 13.37 20.61
N PHE A 5 64.06 13.65 21.92
CA PHE A 5 62.94 14.27 22.63
C PHE A 5 62.49 15.60 21.98
N LYS A 6 63.44 16.37 21.42
CA LYS A 6 63.16 17.58 20.64
C LYS A 6 62.38 17.29 19.36
N PHE A 7 62.71 16.20 18.65
CA PHE A 7 61.99 15.80 17.45
C PHE A 7 60.54 15.39 17.76
N ARG A 8 60.31 14.62 18.83
CA ARG A 8 58.96 14.22 19.26
C ARG A 8 58.12 15.42 19.70
N LYS A 9 58.72 16.37 20.44
CA LYS A 9 58.04 17.60 20.87
C LYS A 9 57.67 18.50 19.69
N ASN A 10 58.57 18.65 18.72
CA ASN A 10 58.29 19.45 17.52
C ASN A 10 57.22 18.79 16.66
N LEU A 11 57.30 17.47 16.41
CA LEU A 11 56.28 16.72 15.67
C LEU A 11 54.88 16.87 16.30
N LEU A 12 54.80 16.78 17.63
CA LEU A 12 53.54 16.90 18.36
C LEU A 12 52.96 18.32 18.27
N LEU A 13 53.82 19.35 18.33
CA LEU A 13 53.42 20.74 18.09
C LEU A 13 52.92 20.97 16.65
N THR A 14 53.58 20.38 15.65
CA THR A 14 53.14 20.48 14.25
C THR A 14 51.80 19.80 14.03
N LEU A 15 51.58 18.63 14.65
CA LEU A 15 50.30 17.90 14.56
C LEU A 15 49.14 18.65 15.24
N ILE A 16 49.39 19.28 16.39
CA ILE A 16 48.38 20.11 17.05
C ILE A 16 48.07 21.35 16.21
N ALA A 17 49.09 22.02 15.69
CA ALA A 17 48.89 23.18 14.81
C ALA A 17 48.12 22.80 13.54
N SER A 18 48.43 21.66 12.91
CA SER A 18 47.68 21.18 11.75
C SER A 18 46.24 20.82 12.08
N ALA A 19 45.99 20.23 13.25
CA ALA A 19 44.63 19.91 13.69
C ALA A 19 43.80 21.17 13.94
N VAL A 20 44.38 22.20 14.57
CA VAL A 20 43.72 23.49 14.77
C VAL A 20 43.44 24.20 13.44
N ILE A 21 44.38 24.16 12.49
CA ILE A 21 44.18 24.71 11.13
C ILE A 21 43.07 23.94 10.41
N LEU A 22 43.05 22.61 10.47
CA LEU A 22 42.00 21.79 9.86
C LEU A 22 40.62 22.09 10.46
N ILE A 23 40.53 22.30 11.77
CA ILE A 23 39.28 22.69 12.43
C ILE A 23 38.86 24.11 11.99
N ALA A 24 39.79 25.06 11.93
CA ALA A 24 39.48 26.42 11.47
C ALA A 24 39.05 26.44 9.99
N VAL A 25 39.73 25.67 9.14
CA VAL A 25 39.35 25.44 7.75
C VAL A 25 37.96 24.79 7.69
N ASN A 26 37.67 23.76 8.48
CA ASN A 26 36.35 23.12 8.48
C ASN A 26 35.24 24.09 8.88
N ILE A 27 35.48 24.95 9.88
CA ILE A 27 34.52 25.98 10.32
C ILE A 27 34.32 27.06 9.25
N PHE A 28 35.38 27.50 8.57
CA PHE A 28 35.30 28.51 7.50
C PHE A 28 34.69 27.94 6.20
N PHE A 29 34.98 26.68 5.86
CA PHE A 29 34.40 26.02 4.68
C PHE A 29 32.96 25.58 4.92
N ASP A 30 32.54 25.26 6.16
CA ASP A 30 31.11 25.08 6.48
C ASP A 30 30.30 26.39 6.33
N SER A 31 30.93 27.57 6.48
CA SER A 31 30.26 28.85 6.22
C SER A 31 30.20 29.26 4.75
N ASP A 32 31.18 28.86 3.92
CA ASP A 32 31.27 29.28 2.51
C ASP A 32 30.82 28.22 1.48
N LEU A 33 30.71 26.93 1.86
CA LEU A 33 30.21 25.87 0.96
C LEU A 33 28.67 25.83 0.83
N LEU A 34 27.94 26.74 1.49
CA LEU A 34 26.51 26.94 1.27
C LEU A 34 26.19 27.98 0.17
N ILE A 35 27.21 28.56 -0.48
CA ILE A 35 27.01 29.52 -1.57
C ILE A 35 27.83 29.10 -2.79
N ASN A 36 27.51 27.95 -3.37
CA ASN A 36 27.79 27.73 -4.78
C ASN A 36 26.49 27.95 -5.56
N ASN A 37 26.46 29.12 -6.19
CA ASN A 37 25.48 29.53 -7.20
C ASN A 37 25.48 28.54 -8.36
N SER A 38 24.62 27.54 -8.30
CA SER A 38 23.88 27.10 -9.48
C SER A 38 22.53 27.80 -9.40
N ASP A 39 22.11 28.49 -10.46
CA ASP A 39 20.81 29.16 -10.61
C ASP A 39 19.73 28.49 -9.75
N VAL A 40 19.51 29.04 -8.54
CA VAL A 40 18.42 28.60 -7.69
C VAL A 40 17.23 29.31 -8.29
N ASP A 41 16.47 28.60 -9.12
CA ASP A 41 15.10 28.98 -9.46
C ASP A 41 14.47 29.48 -8.17
N THR A 42 14.10 30.76 -8.14
CA THR A 42 13.42 31.36 -7.00
C THR A 42 12.12 30.58 -6.81
N ILE A 43 12.14 29.60 -5.92
CA ILE A 43 10.97 28.77 -5.65
C ILE A 43 9.89 29.69 -5.11
N ASP A 44 8.80 29.82 -5.85
CA ASP A 44 7.69 30.69 -5.52
C ASP A 44 6.93 30.13 -4.30
N GLU A 45 6.66 30.99 -3.32
CA GLU A 45 5.87 30.64 -2.13
C GLU A 45 4.46 30.14 -2.53
N GLU A 46 3.90 30.74 -3.58
CA GLU A 46 2.62 30.34 -4.13
C GLU A 46 2.69 28.92 -4.73
N GLU A 47 3.76 28.61 -5.46
CA GLU A 47 4.00 27.27 -6.02
C GLU A 47 4.15 26.22 -4.90
N ILE A 48 4.92 26.51 -3.85
CA ILE A 48 5.06 25.63 -2.68
C ILE A 48 3.70 25.40 -2.02
N SER A 49 2.93 26.47 -1.82
CA SER A 49 1.61 26.40 -1.18
C SER A 49 0.64 25.57 -2.02
N GLN A 50 0.62 25.77 -3.34
CA GLN A 50 -0.23 25.01 -4.25
C GLN A 50 0.17 23.53 -4.30
N LYS A 51 1.48 23.24 -4.37
CA LYS A 51 1.99 21.87 -4.33
C LYS A 51 1.65 21.18 -3.00
N PHE A 52 1.74 21.89 -1.88
CA PHE A 52 1.31 21.39 -0.57
C PHE A 52 -0.20 21.09 -0.53
N LEU A 53 -1.04 21.99 -1.02
CA LEU A 53 -2.49 21.79 -1.09
C LEU A 53 -2.88 20.63 -2.02
N ASN A 54 -2.18 20.46 -3.14
CA ASN A 54 -2.37 19.33 -4.06
C ASN A 54 -2.11 18.00 -3.35
N ILE A 55 -1.03 17.91 -2.54
CA ILE A 55 -0.75 16.72 -1.74
C ILE A 55 -1.91 16.42 -0.78
N LEU A 56 -2.44 17.43 -0.07
CA LEU A 56 -3.59 17.23 0.83
C LEU A 56 -4.84 16.76 0.07
N ALA A 57 -5.06 17.27 -1.15
CA ALA A 57 -6.17 16.86 -2.01
C ALA A 57 -6.05 15.40 -2.48
N GLU A 58 -4.84 14.88 -2.71
CA GLU A 58 -4.62 13.45 -3.03
C GLU A 58 -5.09 12.52 -1.90
N PHE A 59 -5.03 12.99 -0.65
CA PHE A 59 -5.57 12.29 0.53
C PHE A 59 -7.07 12.54 0.77
N ASP A 60 -7.76 13.23 -0.15
CA ASP A 60 -9.16 13.61 -0.03
C ASP A 60 -9.44 14.50 1.22
N ILE A 61 -8.46 15.33 1.61
CA ILE A 61 -8.65 16.30 2.69
C ILE A 61 -9.34 17.54 2.11
N GLU A 62 -10.65 17.64 2.35
CA GLU A 62 -11.46 18.75 1.85
C GLU A 62 -11.02 20.12 2.40
N ASN A 63 -11.17 21.18 1.59
CA ASN A 63 -10.82 22.57 1.94
C ASN A 63 -11.44 23.05 3.27
N LYS A 64 -12.62 22.56 3.65
CA LYS A 64 -13.27 22.91 4.94
C LYS A 64 -12.46 22.48 6.17
N PHE A 65 -11.55 21.52 6.00
CA PHE A 65 -10.64 21.02 7.04
C PHE A 65 -9.27 21.71 7.02
N ILE A 66 -9.06 22.64 6.10
CA ILE A 66 -7.81 23.38 5.93
C ILE A 66 -8.10 24.84 6.28
N LYS A 67 -7.35 25.40 7.22
CA LYS A 67 -7.37 26.83 7.51
C LYS A 67 -6.02 27.42 7.15
N GLU A 68 -6.04 28.42 6.30
CA GLU A 68 -4.85 29.16 5.89
C GLU A 68 -4.83 30.54 6.55
N ASN A 69 -3.64 30.97 6.96
CA ASN A 69 -3.35 32.34 7.35
C ASN A 69 -1.91 32.68 7.00
N LYS A 70 -1.60 33.95 6.79
CA LYS A 70 -0.21 34.41 6.62
C LYS A 70 0.43 34.67 7.98
N LEU A 71 1.72 34.34 8.11
CA LEU A 71 2.56 34.66 9.26
C LEU A 71 3.82 35.38 8.78
N LYS A 72 4.45 36.19 9.64
CA LYS A 72 5.75 36.81 9.33
C LYS A 72 6.89 35.99 9.89
N ASP A 73 7.87 35.68 9.06
CA ASP A 73 9.11 35.05 9.48
C ASP A 73 9.91 36.03 10.34
N LYS A 74 10.45 35.54 11.46
CA LYS A 74 11.14 36.40 12.44
C LYS A 74 12.51 36.88 11.94
N HIS A 75 13.12 36.17 11.00
CA HIS A 75 14.46 36.45 10.48
C HIS A 75 14.40 37.28 9.20
N SER A 76 13.52 36.91 8.25
CA SER A 76 13.40 37.62 6.98
C SER A 76 12.35 38.73 6.98
N ASN A 77 11.44 38.76 7.97
CA ASN A 77 10.26 39.63 8.02
C ASN A 77 9.32 39.47 6.80
N GLN A 78 9.53 38.43 5.99
CA GLN A 78 8.66 38.07 4.87
C GLN A 78 7.43 37.33 5.39
N GLU A 79 6.30 37.56 4.73
CA GLU A 79 5.10 36.77 4.99
C GLU A 79 5.23 35.38 4.36
N PHE A 80 4.69 34.37 5.02
CA PHE A 80 4.65 33.00 4.51
C PHE A 80 3.32 32.33 4.85
N SER A 81 2.93 31.33 4.06
CA SER A 81 1.72 30.53 4.26
C SER A 81 1.80 29.64 5.50
N ASN A 82 0.81 29.76 6.39
CA ASN A 82 0.62 28.88 7.54
C ASN A 82 -0.72 28.15 7.45
N PHE A 83 -0.66 26.82 7.51
CA PHE A 83 -1.83 25.95 7.42
C PHE A 83 -2.13 25.28 8.76
N LYS A 84 -3.42 25.17 9.10
CA LYS A 84 -3.93 24.26 10.12
C LYS A 84 -4.82 23.23 9.46
N VAL A 85 -4.39 21.98 9.48
CA VAL A 85 -5.02 20.85 8.78
C VAL A 85 -5.66 19.92 9.79
N GLN A 86 -6.98 19.72 9.66
CA GLN A 86 -7.72 18.71 10.41
C GLN A 86 -7.70 17.38 9.66
N VAL A 87 -6.95 16.41 10.19
CA VAL A 87 -6.68 15.12 9.54
C VAL A 87 -7.76 14.10 9.91
N PRO A 88 -8.34 13.34 8.97
CA PRO A 88 -9.25 12.25 9.27
C PRO A 88 -8.61 11.23 10.24
N LYS A 89 -9.40 10.66 11.16
CA LYS A 89 -8.87 9.72 12.18
C LYS A 89 -8.24 8.45 11.63
N ASP A 90 -8.66 8.02 10.44
CA ASP A 90 -8.15 6.84 9.76
C ASP A 90 -6.88 7.11 8.94
N LEU A 91 -6.46 8.37 8.78
CA LEU A 91 -5.29 8.75 7.99
C LEU A 91 -4.10 9.05 8.89
N PRO A 92 -3.05 8.21 8.92
CA PRO A 92 -1.87 8.53 9.71
C PRO A 92 -1.19 9.81 9.19
N ILE A 93 -0.98 10.79 10.07
CA ILE A 93 -0.19 12.00 9.74
C ILE A 93 1.18 11.65 9.12
N PRO A 94 1.91 10.60 9.57
CA PRO A 94 3.17 10.21 8.93
C PRO A 94 3.07 9.89 7.44
N GLU A 95 1.94 9.36 6.94
CA GLU A 95 1.76 9.08 5.50
C GLU A 95 1.73 10.37 4.68
N ILE A 96 1.03 11.40 5.19
CA ILE A 96 1.00 12.73 4.57
C ILE A 96 2.41 13.33 4.56
N LEU A 97 3.11 13.26 5.69
CA LEU A 97 4.47 13.82 5.81
C LEU A 97 5.47 13.11 4.90
N GLN A 98 5.30 11.80 4.68
CA GLN A 98 6.11 11.05 3.72
C GLN A 98 5.91 11.57 2.29
N ASP A 99 4.67 11.81 1.86
CA ASP A 99 4.39 12.37 0.54
C ASP A 99 4.90 13.81 0.39
N VAL A 100 4.76 14.64 1.43
CA VAL A 100 5.40 15.96 1.46
C VAL A 100 6.91 15.83 1.29
N PHE A 101 7.55 14.96 2.07
CA PHE A 101 8.99 14.75 1.95
C PHE A 101 9.39 14.30 0.53
N GLN A 102 8.70 13.31 -0.05
CA GLN A 102 9.02 12.82 -1.40
C GLN A 102 8.80 13.88 -2.48
N SER A 103 7.77 14.71 -2.34
CA SER A 103 7.44 15.77 -3.28
C SER A 103 8.46 16.92 -3.25
N PHE A 104 9.00 17.25 -2.07
CA PHE A 104 9.91 18.39 -1.88
C PHE A 104 11.39 18.01 -1.72
N ARG A 105 11.76 16.71 -1.63
CA ARG A 105 13.17 16.28 -1.39
C ARG A 105 14.18 16.71 -2.46
N LYS A 106 13.71 16.97 -3.67
CA LYS A 106 14.56 17.43 -4.79
C LYS A 106 14.70 18.94 -4.82
N ASP A 107 13.83 19.63 -4.10
CA ASP A 107 13.86 21.07 -3.96
C ASP A 107 14.96 21.40 -2.92
N SER A 108 15.61 22.56 -3.03
CA SER A 108 16.66 23.00 -2.07
C SER A 108 16.08 23.40 -0.70
N LEU A 109 15.06 22.68 -0.23
CA LEU A 109 14.28 22.95 0.95
C LEU A 109 14.70 22.04 2.11
N ILE A 110 14.83 22.65 3.29
CA ILE A 110 14.96 21.94 4.55
C ILE A 110 13.55 21.63 5.07
N ILE A 111 13.24 20.34 5.18
CA ILE A 111 11.94 19.84 5.65
C ILE A 111 12.09 19.42 7.12
N GLN A 112 11.41 20.11 8.02
CA GLN A 112 11.44 19.82 9.45
C GLN A 112 10.05 19.43 9.94
N SER A 113 9.94 18.31 10.65
CA SER A 113 8.72 17.91 11.33
C SER A 113 8.96 17.64 12.82
N PHE A 114 7.95 17.93 13.64
CA PHE A 114 8.02 17.74 15.09
C PHE A 114 6.66 17.34 15.65
N GLU A 115 6.60 16.22 16.37
CA GLU A 115 5.40 15.83 17.13
C GLU A 115 5.30 16.71 18.40
N LYS A 116 4.32 17.62 18.42
CA LYS A 116 4.00 18.42 19.61
C LYS A 116 3.32 17.58 20.69
N VAL A 117 2.46 16.66 20.28
CA VAL A 117 1.78 15.71 21.16
C VAL A 117 1.88 14.35 20.50
N LYS A 118 2.51 13.40 21.20
CA LYS A 118 2.81 12.06 20.67
C LYS A 118 1.58 11.44 20.02
N GLY A 119 1.69 11.09 18.75
CA GLY A 119 0.64 10.43 17.98
C GLY A 119 -0.64 11.24 17.76
N SER A 120 -0.63 12.57 17.91
CA SER A 120 -1.83 13.39 17.63
C SER A 120 -1.57 14.71 16.91
N LYS A 121 -0.65 15.53 17.40
CA LYS A 121 -0.37 16.86 16.82
C LYS A 121 1.06 16.94 16.33
N THR A 122 1.21 17.29 15.05
CA THR A 122 2.51 17.40 14.40
C THR A 122 2.62 18.73 13.67
N THR A 123 3.76 19.38 13.78
CA THR A 123 4.10 20.54 12.95
C THR A 123 5.10 20.19 11.88
N LEU A 124 4.96 20.84 10.74
CA LEU A 124 5.85 20.80 9.59
C LEU A 124 6.30 22.23 9.28
N ALA A 125 7.57 22.39 8.91
CA ALA A 125 8.10 23.62 8.34
C ALA A 125 8.95 23.29 7.11
N LEU A 126 8.72 24.03 6.03
CA LEU A 126 9.55 24.05 4.82
C LEU A 126 10.36 25.35 4.83
N LYS A 127 11.69 25.21 4.78
CA LYS A 127 12.61 26.34 4.91
C LYS A 127 13.62 26.36 3.77
N MET A 128 14.03 27.57 3.38
CA MET A 128 15.16 27.78 2.49
C MET A 128 16.19 28.64 3.22
N GLY A 129 17.36 28.05 3.52
CA GLY A 129 18.31 28.66 4.45
C GLY A 129 17.66 28.91 5.82
N SER A 130 17.65 30.18 6.27
CA SER A 130 17.04 30.62 7.52
C SER A 130 15.58 31.07 7.39
N SER A 131 15.07 31.22 6.17
CA SER A 131 13.72 31.73 5.90
C SER A 131 12.70 30.59 5.87
N THR A 132 11.58 30.77 6.57
CA THR A 132 10.43 29.87 6.47
C THR A 132 9.57 30.24 5.26
N LEU A 133 9.28 29.25 4.41
CA LEU A 133 8.42 29.43 3.22
C LEU A 133 7.02 28.86 3.43
N LEU A 134 6.90 27.82 4.27
CA LEU A 134 5.60 27.25 4.62
C LEU A 134 5.66 26.63 6.01
N GLN A 135 4.57 26.79 6.76
CA GLN A 135 4.34 26.06 8.01
C GLN A 135 2.99 25.36 7.97
N ALA A 136 2.92 24.15 8.53
CA ALA A 136 1.66 23.44 8.72
C ALA A 136 1.57 22.83 10.12
N GLU A 137 0.38 22.85 10.70
CA GLU A 137 0.02 22.09 11.90
C GLU A 137 -1.06 21.08 11.55
N PHE A 138 -0.76 19.80 11.78
CA PHE A 138 -1.67 18.68 11.62
C PHE A 138 -2.25 18.30 12.97
N ASP A 139 -3.57 18.13 13.03
CA ASP A 139 -4.30 17.68 14.22
C ASP A 139 -5.47 16.80 13.78
N TYR A 140 -5.76 15.73 14.52
CA TYR A 140 -6.84 14.83 14.12
C TYR A 140 -8.22 15.44 14.35
N ALA A 141 -9.10 15.30 13.36
CA ALA A 141 -10.49 15.69 13.45
C ALA A 141 -11.24 14.81 14.48
N LYS A 142 -12.06 15.42 15.35
CA LYS A 142 -12.73 14.71 16.46
C LYS A 142 -13.81 13.72 16.04
N SER A 143 -14.46 13.90 14.89
CA SER A 143 -15.63 13.09 14.48
C SER A 143 -15.58 12.65 13.03
N TYR A 144 -14.48 12.89 12.33
CA TYR A 144 -14.38 12.62 10.90
C TYR A 144 -13.42 11.45 10.64
N SER A 145 -13.91 10.48 9.87
CA SER A 145 -13.13 9.39 9.29
C SER A 145 -13.66 9.14 7.89
N ARG A 146 -12.77 8.82 6.95
CA ARG A 146 -13.12 8.50 5.57
C ARG A 146 -13.60 7.05 5.50
N ASN A 147 -14.71 6.85 4.79
CA ASN A 147 -15.25 5.53 4.45
C ASN A 147 -15.70 5.53 2.99
N LYS A 148 -14.72 5.57 2.07
CA LYS A 148 -15.03 5.62 0.63
C LYS A 148 -15.49 4.28 0.08
N GLY A 149 -14.99 3.18 0.64
CA GLY A 149 -15.41 1.84 0.27
C GLY A 149 -14.37 0.80 0.61
N TYR A 150 -14.72 -0.46 0.35
CA TYR A 150 -13.91 -1.63 0.65
C TYR A 150 -13.57 -2.40 -0.62
N LEU A 151 -12.32 -2.84 -0.69
CA LEU A 151 -11.75 -3.55 -1.83
C LEU A 151 -11.25 -4.90 -1.38
N ALA A 152 -11.60 -5.96 -2.10
CA ALA A 152 -10.99 -7.27 -1.92
C ALA A 152 -10.47 -7.79 -3.26
N PHE A 153 -9.36 -8.52 -3.22
CA PHE A 153 -8.74 -9.12 -4.39
C PHE A 153 -8.69 -10.63 -4.23
N ILE A 154 -9.23 -11.32 -5.24
CA ILE A 154 -9.06 -12.75 -5.44
C ILE A 154 -8.07 -12.92 -6.59
N LEU A 155 -6.90 -13.49 -6.30
CA LEU A 155 -5.87 -13.73 -7.30
C LEU A 155 -6.10 -15.08 -7.97
N ASN A 156 -6.38 -15.09 -9.28
CA ASN A 156 -6.48 -16.31 -10.07
C ASN A 156 -5.13 -16.73 -10.67
N ASP A 157 -5.09 -17.97 -11.16
CA ASP A 157 -3.90 -18.57 -11.80
C ASP A 157 -2.62 -18.53 -10.96
N VAL A 158 -2.80 -18.55 -9.64
CA VAL A 158 -1.74 -18.58 -8.63
C VAL A 158 -1.14 -19.99 -8.50
N ASP A 159 0.18 -20.07 -8.51
CA ASP A 159 0.94 -21.24 -8.08
C ASP A 159 1.71 -20.88 -6.79
N PRO A 160 1.22 -21.27 -5.60
CA PRO A 160 1.87 -20.96 -4.32
C PRO A 160 3.31 -21.47 -4.17
N THR A 161 3.80 -22.28 -5.10
CA THR A 161 5.20 -22.75 -5.13
C THR A 161 6.11 -21.83 -5.94
N ASN A 162 5.54 -20.89 -6.71
CA ASN A 162 6.29 -19.93 -7.50
C ASN A 162 6.80 -18.77 -6.61
N ALA A 163 7.99 -18.25 -6.95
CA ALA A 163 8.62 -17.13 -6.25
C ALA A 163 7.80 -15.82 -6.33
N SER A 164 7.14 -15.53 -7.47
CA SER A 164 6.29 -14.34 -7.62
C SER A 164 5.12 -14.36 -6.64
N THR A 165 4.40 -15.49 -6.61
CA THR A 165 3.28 -15.75 -5.71
C THR A 165 3.73 -15.71 -4.25
N THR A 166 4.91 -16.26 -3.96
CA THR A 166 5.49 -16.24 -2.60
C THR A 166 5.70 -14.81 -2.10
N ALA A 167 6.25 -13.93 -2.95
CA ALA A 167 6.42 -12.51 -2.60
C ALA A 167 5.09 -11.80 -2.35
N LEU A 168 4.03 -12.15 -3.10
CA LEU A 168 2.68 -11.65 -2.84
C LEU A 168 2.10 -12.17 -1.52
N ILE A 169 2.33 -13.45 -1.19
CA ILE A 169 1.87 -14.06 0.05
C ILE A 169 2.49 -13.37 1.26
N GLU A 170 3.80 -13.10 1.22
CA GLU A 170 4.55 -12.43 2.29
C GLU A 170 4.29 -10.92 2.38
N SER A 171 3.62 -10.35 1.38
CA SER A 171 3.32 -8.92 1.35
C SER A 171 2.30 -8.54 2.45
N PRO A 172 2.30 -7.27 2.90
CA PRO A 172 1.30 -6.79 3.86
C PRO A 172 -0.11 -6.62 3.26
N ALA A 173 -0.30 -6.92 1.97
CA ALA A 173 -1.61 -6.87 1.34
C ALA A 173 -2.52 -7.95 1.92
N LYS A 174 -3.84 -7.74 1.87
CA LYS A 174 -4.84 -8.73 2.28
C LYS A 174 -5.43 -9.37 1.04
N LEU A 175 -4.87 -10.49 0.62
CA LEU A 175 -5.18 -11.18 -0.62
C LEU A 175 -5.92 -12.49 -0.33
N ASN A 176 -6.76 -12.90 -1.27
CA ASN A 176 -7.34 -14.23 -1.32
C ASN A 176 -6.80 -14.96 -2.55
N LEU A 177 -6.06 -16.05 -2.35
CA LEU A 177 -5.50 -16.84 -3.43
C LEU A 177 -6.53 -17.87 -3.92
N LEU A 178 -6.84 -17.85 -5.21
CA LEU A 178 -7.76 -18.82 -5.81
C LEU A 178 -6.99 -20.07 -6.25
N ILE A 179 -7.01 -21.08 -5.38
CA ILE A 179 -6.23 -22.30 -5.54
C ILE A 179 -7.02 -23.34 -6.32
N ARG A 180 -6.42 -23.83 -7.41
CA ARG A 180 -6.87 -25.06 -8.06
C ARG A 180 -6.39 -26.25 -7.22
N PRO A 181 -7.29 -27.16 -6.80
CA PRO A 181 -6.94 -28.19 -5.83
C PRO A 181 -5.94 -29.21 -6.41
N GLU A 182 -4.77 -29.29 -5.78
CA GLU A 182 -3.71 -30.25 -6.05
C GLU A 182 -3.05 -30.66 -4.73
N THR A 183 -2.62 -31.91 -4.61
CA THR A 183 -1.95 -32.45 -3.41
C THR A 183 -0.68 -31.68 -3.11
N LYS A 184 0.03 -31.23 -4.15
CA LYS A 184 1.29 -30.49 -4.00
C LYS A 184 1.12 -29.17 -3.26
N TYR A 185 -0.09 -28.58 -3.23
CA TYR A 185 -0.38 -27.29 -2.57
C TYR A 185 -0.77 -27.40 -1.10
N LEU A 186 -1.06 -28.61 -0.59
CA LEU A 186 -1.55 -28.80 0.78
C LEU A 186 -0.56 -28.28 1.84
N GLN A 187 0.75 -28.37 1.57
CA GLN A 187 1.79 -27.87 2.48
C GLN A 187 1.87 -26.34 2.47
N GLN A 188 1.53 -25.69 1.35
CA GLN A 188 1.60 -24.24 1.16
C GLN A 188 0.38 -23.54 1.75
N LEU A 189 -0.73 -24.23 1.99
CA LEU A 189 -1.91 -23.65 2.63
C LEU A 189 -1.57 -23.08 4.03
N GLU A 190 -0.73 -23.78 4.79
CA GLU A 190 -0.24 -23.28 6.07
C GLU A 190 0.63 -22.03 5.92
N PHE A 191 1.49 -21.99 4.90
CA PHE A 191 2.33 -20.82 4.60
C PHE A 191 1.48 -19.60 4.22
N ILE A 192 0.45 -19.76 3.38
CA ILE A 192 -0.51 -18.72 3.02
C ILE A 192 -1.15 -18.13 4.28
N ARG A 193 -1.66 -19.00 5.17
CA ARG A 193 -2.33 -18.58 6.41
C ARG A 193 -1.39 -17.89 7.39
N ASN A 194 -0.18 -18.43 7.57
CA ASN A 194 0.79 -17.90 8.54
C ASN A 194 1.26 -16.48 8.16
N ASN A 195 1.17 -16.11 6.88
CA ASN A 195 1.39 -14.75 6.39
C ASN A 195 0.13 -13.86 6.40
N GLY A 196 -0.98 -14.34 6.99
CA GLY A 196 -2.22 -13.57 7.11
C GLY A 196 -3.05 -13.47 5.82
N GLN A 197 -2.71 -14.26 4.80
CA GLN A 197 -3.47 -14.34 3.55
C GLN A 197 -4.62 -15.34 3.65
N GLN A 198 -5.55 -15.22 2.71
CA GLN A 198 -6.69 -16.12 2.56
C GLN A 198 -6.53 -16.99 1.32
N PHE A 199 -7.26 -18.09 1.25
CA PHE A 199 -7.41 -18.84 0.01
C PHE A 199 -8.85 -19.31 -0.20
N SER A 200 -9.20 -19.56 -1.46
CA SER A 200 -10.47 -20.14 -1.90
C SER A 200 -10.17 -21.24 -2.92
N VAL A 201 -11.10 -22.16 -3.10
CA VAL A 201 -10.91 -23.31 -3.99
C VAL A 201 -11.62 -23.07 -5.32
N LEU A 202 -10.88 -23.17 -6.43
CA LEU A 202 -11.44 -23.14 -7.77
C LEU A 202 -11.87 -24.54 -8.20
N ILE A 203 -13.13 -24.65 -8.62
CA ILE A 203 -13.67 -25.81 -9.31
C ILE A 203 -13.77 -25.47 -10.79
N ASP A 204 -12.91 -26.09 -11.60
CA ASP A 204 -12.91 -25.97 -13.05
C ASP A 204 -12.49 -27.30 -13.73
N ASP A 205 -12.47 -27.30 -15.06
CA ASP A 205 -12.13 -28.49 -15.84
C ASP A 205 -10.63 -28.82 -15.87
N ASN A 206 -9.79 -27.86 -15.46
CA ASN A 206 -8.34 -27.96 -15.48
C ASN A 206 -7.77 -28.70 -14.26
N ILE A 207 -8.61 -29.09 -13.29
CA ILE A 207 -8.19 -29.95 -12.19
C ILE A 207 -7.65 -31.28 -12.75
N SER A 208 -6.38 -31.54 -12.45
CA SER A 208 -5.62 -32.68 -12.96
C SER A 208 -5.84 -33.94 -12.12
N GLU A 209 -5.89 -33.79 -10.79
CA GLU A 209 -6.00 -34.92 -9.86
C GLU A 209 -7.43 -35.46 -9.76
N GLN A 210 -7.60 -36.73 -10.09
CA GLN A 210 -8.91 -37.42 -10.11
C GLN A 210 -9.66 -37.39 -8.77
N LYS A 211 -8.95 -37.30 -7.64
CA LYS A 211 -9.58 -37.22 -6.31
C LYS A 211 -10.26 -35.87 -6.03
N TYR A 212 -9.93 -34.84 -6.79
CA TYR A 212 -10.48 -33.49 -6.70
C TYR A 212 -11.34 -33.12 -7.92
N LYS A 213 -11.17 -33.84 -9.04
CA LYS A 213 -11.89 -33.58 -10.28
C LYS A 213 -13.36 -33.93 -10.17
N LEU A 214 -14.23 -33.02 -10.60
CA LEU A 214 -15.67 -33.25 -10.76
C LEU A 214 -15.98 -33.45 -12.25
N GLY A 215 -16.54 -34.62 -12.59
CA GLY A 215 -16.95 -34.96 -13.96
C GLY A 215 -18.46 -34.88 -14.13
N ALA A 216 -18.91 -34.35 -15.27
CA ALA A 216 -20.34 -34.26 -15.61
C ALA A 216 -21.01 -35.65 -15.69
N ASP A 217 -20.25 -36.67 -16.07
CA ASP A 217 -20.68 -38.07 -16.22
C ASP A 217 -20.53 -38.90 -14.92
N TYR A 218 -20.04 -38.30 -13.84
CA TYR A 218 -19.81 -39.03 -12.60
C TYR A 218 -21.13 -39.39 -11.92
N SER A 219 -21.16 -40.58 -11.30
CA SER A 219 -22.27 -40.94 -10.43
C SER A 219 -22.33 -40.03 -9.22
N GLU A 220 -23.54 -39.78 -8.69
CA GLU A 220 -23.74 -38.97 -7.48
C GLU A 220 -22.85 -39.43 -6.32
N ARG A 221 -22.70 -40.74 -6.12
CA ARG A 221 -21.80 -41.29 -5.08
C ARG A 221 -20.35 -40.83 -5.28
N ARG A 222 -19.85 -40.81 -6.51
CA ARG A 222 -18.50 -40.35 -6.83
C ARG A 222 -18.36 -38.85 -6.60
N ILE A 223 -19.33 -38.05 -7.05
CA ILE A 223 -19.37 -36.60 -6.84
C ILE A 223 -19.33 -36.26 -5.34
N VAL A 224 -20.20 -36.88 -4.54
CA VAL A 224 -20.23 -36.68 -3.07
C VAL A 224 -18.89 -37.06 -2.44
N THR A 225 -18.23 -38.11 -2.95
CA THR A 225 -16.91 -38.52 -2.46
C THR A 225 -15.85 -37.45 -2.77
N VAL A 226 -15.80 -36.94 -4.00
CA VAL A 226 -14.88 -35.87 -4.39
C VAL A 226 -15.11 -34.61 -3.55
N ILE A 227 -16.36 -34.20 -3.35
CA ILE A 227 -16.69 -33.02 -2.53
C ILE A 227 -16.24 -33.22 -1.09
N LYS A 228 -16.42 -34.41 -0.51
CA LYS A 228 -15.91 -34.72 0.84
C LYS A 228 -14.40 -34.59 0.92
N THR A 229 -13.68 -35.09 -0.08
CA THR A 229 -12.22 -34.98 -0.16
C THR A 229 -11.78 -33.53 -0.27
N LEU A 230 -12.39 -32.75 -1.19
CA LEU A 230 -12.12 -31.31 -1.33
C LEU A 230 -12.32 -30.55 -0.02
N VAL A 231 -13.44 -30.79 0.66
CA VAL A 231 -13.73 -30.11 1.93
C VAL A 231 -12.79 -30.55 3.05
N ALA A 232 -12.37 -31.83 3.08
CA ALA A 232 -11.44 -32.31 4.09
C ALA A 232 -10.03 -31.74 3.88
N ASP A 233 -9.53 -31.77 2.64
CA ASP A 233 -8.17 -31.36 2.31
C ASP A 233 -8.02 -29.82 2.29
N PHE A 234 -9.10 -29.09 1.99
CA PHE A 234 -9.14 -27.61 1.91
C PHE A 234 -10.10 -26.99 2.93
N GLN A 235 -10.16 -27.55 4.15
CA GLN A 235 -11.13 -27.18 5.18
C GLN A 235 -11.11 -25.70 5.62
N GLU A 236 -9.98 -25.01 5.40
CA GLU A 236 -9.79 -23.60 5.78
C GLU A 236 -10.07 -22.61 4.64
N ALA A 237 -10.50 -23.11 3.48
CA ALA A 237 -10.89 -22.25 2.36
C ALA A 237 -12.01 -21.30 2.79
N VAL A 238 -11.89 -20.02 2.43
CA VAL A 238 -12.91 -19.02 2.74
C VAL A 238 -14.22 -19.34 2.00
N CYS A 239 -14.10 -19.77 0.75
CA CYS A 239 -15.22 -20.20 -0.06
C CYS A 239 -14.75 -21.14 -1.18
N PHE A 240 -15.72 -21.72 -1.88
CA PHE A 240 -15.51 -22.43 -3.13
C PHE A 240 -16.04 -21.56 -4.26
N ILE A 241 -15.33 -21.54 -5.38
CA ILE A 241 -15.67 -20.77 -6.57
C ILE A 241 -15.74 -21.74 -7.74
N ILE A 242 -16.84 -21.73 -8.49
CA ILE A 242 -16.99 -22.55 -9.70
C ILE A 242 -16.85 -21.70 -10.97
N ASP A 243 -16.08 -22.20 -11.93
CA ASP A 243 -16.08 -21.65 -13.27
C ASP A 243 -17.36 -22.05 -14.01
N GLU A 244 -18.14 -21.05 -14.43
CA GLU A 244 -19.39 -21.24 -15.15
C GLU A 244 -19.18 -21.79 -16.57
N ASN A 245 -17.97 -21.70 -17.10
CA ASN A 245 -17.60 -22.32 -18.37
C ASN A 245 -17.27 -23.81 -18.21
N SER A 246 -17.18 -24.34 -16.99
CA SER A 246 -16.83 -25.74 -16.76
C SER A 246 -17.94 -26.70 -17.20
N ASN A 247 -17.53 -27.88 -17.67
CA ASN A 247 -18.46 -28.95 -18.04
C ASN A 247 -19.32 -29.39 -16.85
N PHE A 248 -18.75 -29.39 -15.64
CA PHE A 248 -19.48 -29.78 -14.44
C PHE A 248 -20.57 -28.77 -14.05
N TYR A 249 -20.30 -27.46 -14.14
CA TYR A 249 -21.30 -26.42 -13.89
C TYR A 249 -22.51 -26.54 -14.82
N ASN A 250 -22.24 -26.81 -16.11
CA ASN A 250 -23.28 -26.95 -17.13
C ASN A 250 -24.00 -28.32 -17.11
N SER A 251 -23.70 -29.18 -16.13
CA SER A 251 -24.28 -30.52 -16.02
C SER A 251 -25.49 -30.55 -15.06
N PRO A 252 -26.41 -31.53 -15.22
CA PRO A 252 -27.48 -31.76 -14.25
C PRO A 252 -26.99 -32.06 -12.83
N ASN A 253 -25.71 -32.42 -12.68
CA ASN A 253 -25.09 -32.79 -11.43
C ASN A 253 -24.60 -31.59 -10.61
N TYR A 254 -24.63 -30.37 -11.15
CA TYR A 254 -24.19 -29.15 -10.45
C TYR A 254 -24.93 -28.94 -9.11
N GLU A 255 -26.23 -29.21 -9.07
CA GLU A 255 -27.06 -29.07 -7.85
C GLU A 255 -26.55 -29.94 -6.68
N ILE A 256 -25.88 -31.06 -6.98
CA ILE A 256 -25.28 -31.92 -5.95
C ILE A 256 -24.14 -31.18 -5.24
N LEU A 257 -23.33 -30.40 -5.97
CA LEU A 257 -22.25 -29.60 -5.40
C LEU A 257 -22.79 -28.53 -4.46
N ASN A 258 -23.75 -27.74 -4.92
CA ASN A 258 -24.36 -26.69 -4.12
C ASN A 258 -25.00 -27.25 -2.85
N ARG A 259 -25.74 -28.35 -2.97
CA ARG A 259 -26.38 -29.04 -1.84
C ARG A 259 -25.37 -29.57 -0.82
N GLU A 260 -24.30 -30.22 -1.27
CA GLU A 260 -23.30 -30.78 -0.36
C GLU A 260 -22.47 -29.71 0.35
N LEU A 261 -22.08 -28.63 -0.33
CA LEU A 261 -21.38 -27.51 0.30
C LEU A 261 -22.30 -26.77 1.30
N SER A 262 -23.56 -26.54 0.93
CA SER A 262 -24.55 -25.89 1.79
C SER A 262 -24.82 -26.68 3.09
N LYS A 263 -24.88 -28.01 3.04
CA LYS A 263 -25.01 -28.87 4.24
C LYS A 263 -23.89 -28.62 5.26
N ARG A 264 -22.72 -28.17 4.78
CA ARG A 264 -21.52 -27.90 5.58
C ARG A 264 -21.33 -26.41 5.86
N LYS A 265 -22.30 -25.56 5.49
CA LYS A 265 -22.26 -24.09 5.60
C LYS A 265 -21.10 -23.45 4.83
N ILE A 266 -20.67 -24.10 3.74
CA ILE A 266 -19.62 -23.58 2.86
C ILE A 266 -20.30 -22.80 1.74
N LYS A 267 -19.85 -21.55 1.53
CA LYS A 267 -20.36 -20.69 0.46
C LYS A 267 -19.78 -21.14 -0.89
N LEU A 268 -20.64 -21.23 -1.89
CA LEU A 268 -20.27 -21.47 -3.29
C LEU A 268 -20.58 -20.20 -4.09
N PHE A 269 -19.58 -19.67 -4.76
CA PHE A 269 -19.70 -18.53 -5.67
C PHE A 269 -19.40 -18.96 -7.11
N ARG A 270 -19.86 -18.18 -8.06
CA ARG A 270 -19.52 -18.27 -9.47
C ARG A 270 -18.44 -17.26 -9.79
N THR A 271 -17.63 -17.51 -10.82
CA THR A 271 -16.63 -16.52 -11.22
C THR A 271 -17.26 -15.19 -11.68
N SER A 272 -18.49 -15.18 -12.20
CA SER A 272 -19.22 -13.95 -12.55
C SER A 272 -19.78 -13.16 -11.37
N ASP A 273 -19.77 -13.72 -10.15
CA ASP A 273 -20.18 -12.97 -8.95
C ASP A 273 -19.12 -11.90 -8.57
N PHE A 274 -17.96 -11.90 -9.25
CA PHE A 274 -16.84 -10.98 -9.02
C PHE A 274 -16.54 -10.14 -10.26
N VAL A 275 -15.98 -8.95 -10.03
CA VAL A 275 -15.54 -8.07 -11.12
C VAL A 275 -14.23 -8.59 -11.69
N LYS A 276 -14.28 -9.12 -12.90
CA LYS A 276 -13.09 -9.65 -13.59
C LYS A 276 -12.34 -8.51 -14.27
N LEU A 277 -11.05 -8.37 -13.98
CA LEU A 277 -10.18 -7.46 -14.73
C LEU A 277 -9.11 -8.27 -15.46
N GLY A 278 -9.10 -8.14 -16.79
CA GLY A 278 -8.09 -8.75 -17.64
C GLY A 278 -6.77 -8.00 -17.57
N TYR A 279 -5.66 -8.70 -17.83
CA TYR A 279 -4.37 -8.06 -18.03
C TYR A 279 -4.25 -7.58 -19.48
N ASP A 280 -4.77 -6.40 -19.74
CA ASP A 280 -4.76 -5.74 -21.05
C ASP A 280 -4.57 -4.21 -20.92
N GLU A 281 -4.55 -3.51 -22.05
CA GLU A 281 -4.36 -2.05 -22.10
C GLU A 281 -5.47 -1.25 -21.37
N THR A 282 -6.64 -1.86 -21.16
CA THR A 282 -7.82 -1.23 -20.56
C THR A 282 -7.95 -1.51 -19.06
N ILE A 283 -7.00 -2.25 -18.46
CA ILE A 283 -7.08 -2.65 -17.05
C ILE A 283 -7.19 -1.44 -16.11
N LEU A 284 -6.44 -0.37 -16.37
CA LEU A 284 -6.42 0.82 -15.54
C LEU A 284 -7.75 1.57 -15.61
N SER A 285 -8.26 1.83 -16.82
CA SER A 285 -9.55 2.49 -17.00
C SER A 285 -10.70 1.66 -16.46
N SER A 286 -10.67 0.34 -16.68
CA SER A 286 -11.70 -0.56 -16.15
C SER A 286 -11.68 -0.60 -14.63
N PHE A 287 -10.50 -0.57 -14.01
CA PHE A 287 -10.40 -0.46 -12.55
C PHE A 287 -10.96 0.87 -12.05
N ASP A 288 -10.56 2.00 -12.66
CA ASP A 288 -11.04 3.33 -12.31
C ASP A 288 -12.58 3.44 -12.43
N ASP A 289 -13.17 2.96 -13.52
CA ASP A 289 -14.63 2.98 -13.74
C ASP A 289 -15.37 2.25 -12.61
N GLN A 290 -14.84 1.10 -12.17
CA GLN A 290 -15.42 0.32 -11.08
C GLN A 290 -15.30 1.06 -9.75
N MET A 291 -14.16 1.69 -9.50
CA MET A 291 -13.91 2.48 -8.30
C MET A 291 -14.82 3.71 -8.22
N GLU A 292 -15.03 4.41 -9.34
CA GLU A 292 -15.93 5.58 -9.42
C GLU A 292 -17.40 5.18 -9.24
N SER A 293 -17.79 3.99 -9.68
CA SER A 293 -19.14 3.46 -9.49
C SER A 293 -19.44 3.01 -8.05
N LEU A 294 -18.40 2.85 -7.21
CA LEU A 294 -18.56 2.31 -5.87
C LEU A 294 -19.21 3.33 -4.93
N VAL A 295 -20.36 2.96 -4.36
CA VAL A 295 -21.05 3.78 -3.36
C VAL A 295 -20.23 3.83 -2.08
N SER A 296 -20.23 4.99 -1.40
CA SER A 296 -19.54 5.18 -0.12
C SER A 296 -19.91 4.11 0.91
N GLY A 297 -18.90 3.43 1.45
CA GLY A 297 -19.06 2.32 2.40
C GLY A 297 -19.47 0.98 1.77
N GLY A 298 -19.69 0.94 0.45
CA GLY A 298 -19.89 -0.28 -0.32
C GLY A 298 -18.60 -1.09 -0.47
N SER A 299 -18.73 -2.28 -1.05
CA SER A 299 -17.64 -3.23 -1.23
C SER A 299 -17.64 -3.81 -2.62
N ILE A 300 -16.44 -4.04 -3.17
CA ILE A 300 -16.23 -4.70 -4.46
C ILE A 300 -15.14 -5.76 -4.31
N ILE A 301 -15.34 -6.89 -4.99
CA ILE A 301 -14.37 -7.98 -5.06
C ILE A 301 -13.91 -8.11 -6.50
N PHE A 302 -12.60 -7.95 -6.72
CA PHE A 302 -11.96 -8.12 -8.01
C PHE A 302 -11.38 -9.53 -8.12
N LEU A 303 -11.63 -10.19 -9.26
CA LEU A 303 -10.98 -11.43 -9.66
C LEU A 303 -9.94 -11.09 -10.74
N VAL A 304 -8.66 -11.21 -10.41
CA VAL A 304 -7.55 -10.73 -11.25
C VAL A 304 -6.37 -11.70 -11.22
N SER A 305 -5.53 -11.68 -12.25
CA SER A 305 -4.26 -12.43 -12.24
C SER A 305 -3.21 -11.73 -11.39
N GLU A 306 -2.12 -12.44 -11.07
CA GLU A 306 -0.95 -11.85 -10.40
C GLU A 306 -0.42 -10.63 -11.18
N ASP A 307 -0.27 -10.76 -12.51
CA ASP A 307 0.24 -9.68 -13.37
C ASP A 307 -0.69 -8.47 -13.38
N ALA A 308 -2.00 -8.71 -13.48
CA ALA A 308 -3.02 -7.67 -13.42
C ALA A 308 -2.98 -6.91 -12.09
N TYR A 309 -2.89 -7.64 -10.97
CA TYR A 309 -2.78 -7.03 -9.63
C TYR A 309 -1.52 -6.16 -9.50
N MET A 310 -0.38 -6.64 -10.01
CA MET A 310 0.89 -5.92 -9.97
C MET A 310 0.83 -4.65 -10.82
N ALA A 311 0.20 -4.70 -12.00
CA ALA A 311 0.00 -3.53 -12.87
C ALA A 311 -0.91 -2.48 -12.20
N LEU A 312 -1.89 -2.91 -11.40
CA LEU A 312 -2.81 -2.03 -10.68
C LEU A 312 -2.22 -1.40 -9.40
N ASN A 313 -1.04 -1.83 -8.94
CA ASN A 313 -0.52 -1.44 -7.61
C ASN A 313 -0.44 0.09 -7.41
N THR A 314 -0.06 0.85 -8.43
CA THR A 314 -0.03 2.32 -8.36
C THR A 314 -1.42 2.90 -8.12
N GLU A 315 -2.42 2.47 -8.89
CA GLU A 315 -3.79 2.94 -8.76
C GLU A 315 -4.44 2.47 -7.46
N ILE A 316 -4.19 1.23 -7.05
CA ILE A 316 -4.62 0.70 -5.75
C ILE A 316 -4.12 1.61 -4.62
N ASN A 317 -2.86 2.03 -4.66
CA ASN A 317 -2.30 2.92 -3.63
C ASN A 317 -2.90 4.34 -3.69
N LYS A 318 -3.20 4.87 -4.88
CA LYS A 318 -3.93 6.15 -5.04
C LYS A 318 -5.31 6.09 -4.39
N TYR A 319 -6.08 5.02 -4.58
CA TYR A 319 -7.38 4.89 -3.90
C TYR A 319 -7.25 4.66 -2.40
N LYS A 320 -6.23 3.93 -1.93
CA LYS A 320 -5.95 3.83 -0.49
C LYS A 320 -5.71 5.21 0.12
N LYS A 321 -4.93 6.08 -0.54
CA LYS A 321 -4.71 7.48 -0.08
C LYS A 321 -6.01 8.24 0.05
N LYS A 322 -6.96 8.05 -0.86
CA LYS A 322 -8.31 8.67 -0.82
C LYS A 322 -9.24 8.10 0.25
N GLY A 323 -8.85 7.05 0.98
CA GLY A 323 -9.64 6.45 2.07
C GLY A 323 -10.45 5.21 1.71
N TYR A 324 -10.11 4.53 0.60
CA TYR A 324 -10.58 3.17 0.32
C TYR A 324 -9.76 2.15 1.11
N ARG A 325 -10.38 1.06 1.57
CA ARG A 325 -9.73 0.07 2.44
C ARG A 325 -9.64 -1.29 1.76
N ILE A 326 -8.43 -1.83 1.68
CA ILE A 326 -8.24 -3.22 1.24
C ILE A 326 -8.52 -4.15 2.42
N ILE A 327 -9.41 -5.12 2.19
CA ILE A 327 -9.85 -6.10 3.16
C ILE A 327 -9.75 -7.51 2.57
N GLY A 328 -9.69 -8.52 3.44
CA GLY A 328 -9.81 -9.90 2.99
C GLY A 328 -11.21 -10.16 2.46
N SER A 329 -11.33 -10.91 1.38
CA SER A 329 -12.60 -11.25 0.73
C SER A 329 -13.62 -11.89 1.67
N SER A 330 -13.18 -12.60 2.71
CA SER A 330 -14.07 -13.20 3.72
C SER A 330 -14.95 -12.19 4.46
N LEU A 331 -14.53 -10.92 4.53
CA LEU A 331 -15.27 -9.85 5.18
C LEU A 331 -16.32 -9.21 4.26
N THR A 332 -16.35 -9.59 2.99
CA THR A 332 -17.27 -9.07 1.97
C THR A 332 -18.37 -10.07 1.62
N PHE A 333 -18.08 -11.38 1.74
CA PHE A 333 -18.99 -12.47 1.38
C PHE A 333 -20.27 -12.59 2.20
#